data_AF-A0AA37RXN3-F1
#
_entry.id   AF-A0AA37RXN3-F1
#
_cell.length_a   1.000
_cell.length_b   1.000
_cell.length_c   1.000
_cell.angle_alpha   90.00
_cell.angle_beta   90.00
_cell.angle_gamma   90.00
#
_symmetry.space_group_name_H-M   'P 1'
#
loop_
_entity.id
_entity.type
_entity.pdbx_description
1 polymer ?
#
loop_
_entity_poly.entity_id
_entity_poly.type
_entity_poly.pdbx_seq_one_letter_code
_entity_poly.pdbx_strand_id
1 'polypeptide(L)'
;MLKSKVALATLLGLVISGCSSDEPGIDIAQADSINIEAIAFDAENSSVNFKLVDDQGELLNGAEKSQFLVAFMGLPEKTEMKGMAFPWHQTESFGCDEEDCNVQLTATGPGEYQFAAPQGIEWQPQVVYHRVALQVRTGSVESTFEIISE
;
A
#
# COMPACT_ATOMS: atom_id res chain seq x y z
N MET A 1 -36.86 29.54 -65.09
CA MET A 1 -35.45 29.51 -64.65
C MET A 1 -35.42 29.17 -63.17
N LEU A 2 -34.65 28.13 -62.82
CA LEU A 2 -34.43 27.55 -61.50
C LEU A 2 -33.89 28.57 -60.47
N LYS A 3 -34.25 28.40 -59.19
CA LYS A 3 -33.30 28.05 -58.11
C LYS A 3 -34.01 27.85 -56.77
N SER A 4 -34.24 26.57 -56.47
CA SER A 4 -34.50 26.06 -55.13
C SER A 4 -33.24 26.21 -54.26
N LYS A 5 -33.39 26.64 -53.01
CA LYS A 5 -32.33 26.58 -52.00
C LYS A 5 -32.85 25.80 -50.81
N VAL A 6 -32.53 24.51 -50.79
CA VAL A 6 -32.70 23.61 -49.66
C VAL A 6 -31.58 23.93 -48.67
N ALA A 7 -31.94 24.34 -47.46
CA ALA A 7 -31.01 24.49 -46.37
C ALA A 7 -30.81 23.12 -45.70
N LEU A 8 -29.60 22.58 -45.81
CA LEU A 8 -29.18 21.33 -45.21
C LEU A 8 -28.85 21.60 -43.73
N ALA A 9 -29.73 21.16 -42.82
CA ALA A 9 -29.48 21.22 -41.38
C ALA A 9 -28.68 19.97 -40.98
N THR A 10 -27.37 20.15 -40.80
CA THR A 10 -26.47 19.09 -40.33
C THR A 10 -26.68 18.90 -38.83
N LEU A 11 -27.29 17.79 -38.43
CA LEU A 11 -27.29 17.33 -37.03
C LEU A 11 -25.86 17.00 -36.60
N LEU A 12 -25.33 17.75 -35.65
CA LEU A 12 -24.08 17.44 -34.97
C LEU A 12 -24.42 16.58 -33.74
N GLY A 13 -24.36 15.25 -33.91
CA GLY A 13 -24.43 14.32 -32.79
C GLY A 13 -23.08 14.25 -32.10
N LEU A 14 -22.94 14.90 -30.94
CA LEU A 14 -21.84 14.61 -30.01
C LEU A 14 -22.20 13.33 -29.25
N VAL A 15 -21.53 12.23 -29.62
CA VAL A 15 -21.47 11.04 -28.78
C VAL A 15 -20.31 11.26 -27.81
N ILE A 16 -20.61 11.75 -26.60
CA ILE A 16 -19.63 11.75 -25.50
C ILE A 16 -19.72 10.37 -24.85
N SER A 17 -19.00 9.41 -25.40
CA SER A 17 -18.73 8.12 -24.74
C SER A 17 -17.32 8.16 -24.17
N GLY A 18 -17.19 8.14 -22.85
CA GLY A 18 -15.90 7.99 -22.17
C GLY A 18 -15.77 8.80 -20.90
N CYS A 19 -16.65 8.58 -19.93
CA CYS A 19 -16.30 8.86 -18.53
C CYS A 19 -15.55 7.61 -18.03
N SER A 20 -14.31 7.42 -18.51
CA SER A 20 -13.36 6.56 -17.80
C SER A 20 -12.91 7.40 -16.61
N SER A 21 -13.29 6.98 -15.41
CA SER A 21 -12.72 7.53 -14.19
C SER A 21 -11.26 7.06 -14.15
N ASP A 22 -10.40 7.73 -14.93
CA ASP A 22 -8.96 7.47 -15.00
C ASP A 22 -8.34 7.94 -13.68
N GLU A 23 -8.47 7.11 -12.64
CA GLU A 23 -7.60 7.19 -11.48
C GLU A 23 -6.17 6.95 -12.00
N PRO A 24 -5.20 7.82 -11.68
CA PRO A 24 -3.85 7.69 -12.21
C PRO A 24 -3.19 6.40 -11.71
N GLY A 25 -2.43 5.74 -12.60
CA GLY A 25 -1.68 4.52 -12.30
C GLY A 25 -2.20 3.28 -13.00
N ILE A 26 -1.52 2.16 -12.78
CA ILE A 26 -1.87 0.84 -13.30
C ILE A 26 -2.36 -0.10 -12.19
N ASP A 27 -3.11 -1.13 -12.56
CA ASP A 27 -3.48 -2.19 -11.62
C ASP A 27 -2.22 -2.98 -11.21
N ILE A 28 -2.02 -3.20 -9.92
CA ILE A 28 -0.88 -3.92 -9.37
C ILE A 28 -0.78 -5.35 -9.92
N ALA A 29 -1.89 -5.99 -10.30
CA ALA A 29 -1.88 -7.32 -10.93
C ALA A 29 -1.25 -7.32 -12.34
N GLN A 30 -1.06 -6.14 -12.94
CA GLN A 30 -0.41 -5.95 -14.24
C GLN A 30 1.03 -5.43 -14.12
N ALA A 31 1.50 -5.16 -12.89
CA ALA A 31 2.82 -4.60 -12.67
C ALA A 31 3.92 -5.66 -12.87
N ASP A 32 4.97 -5.29 -13.59
CA ASP A 32 6.17 -6.13 -13.75
C ASP A 32 7.18 -5.95 -12.60
N SER A 33 7.00 -4.91 -11.78
CA SER A 33 7.84 -4.57 -10.63
C SER A 33 7.00 -3.89 -9.54
N ILE A 34 7.43 -4.02 -8.29
CA ILE A 34 6.83 -3.30 -7.15
C ILE A 34 7.97 -2.68 -6.33
N ASN A 35 7.84 -1.40 -6.06
CA ASN A 35 8.67 -0.65 -5.13
C ASN A 35 7.77 -0.07 -4.05
N ILE A 36 8.13 -0.34 -2.79
CA ILE A 36 7.46 0.20 -1.61
C ILE A 36 8.21 1.44 -1.17
N GLU A 37 7.53 2.59 -1.18
CA GLU A 37 8.01 3.85 -0.62
C GLU A 37 7.19 4.15 0.63
N ALA A 38 7.74 3.93 1.83
CA ALA A 38 6.97 4.32 3.00
C ALA A 38 6.94 5.82 3.24
N ILE A 39 5.77 6.26 3.68
CA ILE A 39 5.46 7.65 3.95
C ILE A 39 5.62 7.92 5.44
N ALA A 40 5.01 7.08 6.29
CA ALA A 40 5.01 7.28 7.73
C ALA A 40 4.74 5.96 8.48
N PHE A 41 5.40 5.78 9.62
CA PHE A 41 5.09 4.74 10.59
C PHE A 41 4.65 5.41 11.90
N ASP A 42 3.50 4.99 12.41
CA ASP A 42 2.92 5.43 13.67
C ASP A 42 2.88 4.24 14.63
N ALA A 43 3.86 4.18 15.52
CA ALA A 43 4.01 3.09 16.48
C ALA A 43 2.90 3.09 17.55
N GLU A 44 2.38 4.27 17.91
CA GLU A 44 1.31 4.43 18.91
C GLU A 44 0.02 3.81 18.38
N ASN A 45 -0.32 4.09 17.12
CA ASN A 45 -1.50 3.54 16.46
C ASN A 45 -1.25 2.19 15.74
N SER A 46 -0.03 1.64 15.84
CA SER A 46 0.37 0.40 15.18
C SER A 46 0.00 0.40 13.68
N SER A 47 0.32 1.49 13.00
CA SER A 47 -0.08 1.72 11.60
C SER A 47 1.07 2.21 10.74
N VAL A 48 1.05 1.84 9.45
CA VAL A 48 2.04 2.27 8.46
C VAL A 48 1.32 2.76 7.21
N ASN A 49 1.74 3.92 6.73
CA ASN A 49 1.33 4.50 5.45
C ASN A 49 2.48 4.36 4.46
N PHE A 50 2.16 3.87 3.27
CA PHE A 50 3.14 3.60 2.23
C PHE A 50 2.54 3.81 0.86
N LYS A 51 3.43 3.94 -0.12
CA LYS A 51 3.11 4.10 -1.52
C LYS A 51 3.70 2.95 -2.32
N LEU A 52 2.98 2.50 -3.33
CA LEU A 52 3.42 1.48 -4.27
C LEU A 52 3.63 2.12 -5.64
N VAL A 53 4.82 1.93 -6.19
CA VAL A 53 5.18 2.37 -7.54
C VAL A 53 5.91 1.24 -8.28
N ASP A 54 5.92 1.27 -9.61
CA ASP A 54 6.81 0.40 -10.41
C ASP A 54 8.22 1.02 -10.56
N ASP A 55 9.09 0.37 -11.36
CA ASP A 55 10.44 0.84 -11.66
C ASP A 55 10.47 2.14 -12.49
N GLN A 56 9.35 2.51 -13.11
CA GLN A 56 9.16 3.72 -13.90
C GLN A 56 8.58 4.87 -13.05
N GLY A 57 8.20 4.58 -11.80
CA GLY A 57 7.56 5.53 -10.88
C GLY A 57 6.06 5.70 -11.12
N GLU A 58 5.43 4.81 -11.89
CA GLU A 58 3.98 4.78 -12.09
C GLU A 58 3.28 4.21 -10.85
N LEU A 59 2.13 4.78 -10.49
CA LEU A 59 1.39 4.41 -9.29
C LEU A 59 0.75 3.03 -9.45
N LEU A 60 0.84 2.18 -8.43
CA LEU A 60 0.24 0.84 -8.43
C LEU A 60 -1.05 0.81 -7.60
N ASN A 61 -2.19 0.61 -8.25
CA ASN A 61 -3.52 0.58 -7.66
C ASN A 61 -4.02 -0.86 -7.41
N GLY A 62 -4.99 -1.04 -6.50
CA GLY A 62 -5.65 -2.34 -6.27
C GLY A 62 -4.92 -3.31 -5.32
N ALA A 63 -3.97 -2.82 -4.52
CA ALA A 63 -3.21 -3.67 -3.60
C ALA A 63 -4.04 -4.24 -2.43
N GLU A 64 -5.26 -3.77 -2.18
CA GLU A 64 -6.16 -4.29 -1.15
C GLU A 64 -6.53 -5.76 -1.35
N LYS A 65 -6.33 -6.27 -2.57
CA LYS A 65 -6.58 -7.68 -2.96
C LYS A 65 -5.29 -8.49 -3.13
N SER A 66 -4.13 -7.89 -2.88
CA SER A 66 -2.83 -8.53 -3.06
C SER A 66 -2.42 -9.31 -1.80
N GLN A 67 -1.46 -10.22 -1.96
CA GLN A 67 -0.83 -10.87 -0.82
C GLN A 67 0.11 -9.89 -0.13
N PHE A 68 0.13 -9.87 1.20
CA PHE A 68 1.05 -9.02 1.94
C PHE A 68 1.39 -9.60 3.31
N LEU A 69 2.50 -9.14 3.86
CA LEU A 69 2.93 -9.39 5.22
C LEU A 69 3.42 -8.08 5.84
N VAL A 70 2.90 -7.74 7.01
CA VAL A 70 3.36 -6.62 7.84
C VAL A 70 3.85 -7.18 9.15
N ALA A 71 5.08 -6.87 9.54
CA ALA A 71 5.66 -7.26 10.81
C ALA A 71 6.07 -6.01 11.59
N PHE A 72 5.46 -5.81 12.76
CA PHE A 72 5.83 -4.78 13.71
C PHE A 72 6.78 -5.37 14.74
N MET A 73 7.86 -4.66 15.04
CA MET A 73 8.90 -5.13 15.95
C MET A 73 9.25 -4.07 16.98
N GLY A 74 9.33 -4.46 18.25
CA GLY A 74 9.77 -3.61 19.35
C GLY A 74 11.15 -4.05 19.84
N LEU A 75 12.05 -3.09 20.05
CA LEU A 75 13.40 -3.33 20.56
C LEU A 75 13.69 -2.43 21.77
N PRO A 76 14.43 -2.94 22.78
CA PRO A 76 14.83 -2.14 23.94
C PRO A 76 16.02 -1.22 23.63
N GLU A 77 16.39 -0.36 24.60
CA GLU A 77 17.62 0.41 24.54
C GLU A 77 18.89 -0.47 24.50
N LYS A 78 19.89 -0.05 23.71
CA LYS A 78 21.17 -0.75 23.55
C LYS A 78 21.94 -0.95 24.86
N THR A 79 21.66 -0.17 25.89
CA THR A 79 22.37 -0.16 27.18
C THR A 79 22.00 -1.34 28.09
N GLU A 80 20.90 -2.07 27.79
CA GLU A 80 20.50 -3.27 28.52
C GLU A 80 21.14 -4.58 28.00
N MET A 81 22.05 -4.48 27.01
CA MET A 81 22.75 -5.61 26.41
C MET A 81 23.88 -6.17 27.30
N LYS A 82 23.54 -6.75 28.45
CA LYS A 82 24.48 -7.52 29.29
C LYS A 82 24.06 -8.98 29.38
N GLY A 83 24.75 -9.84 28.63
CA GLY A 83 24.67 -11.31 28.74
C GLY A 83 24.01 -12.00 27.55
N MET A 84 24.25 -13.30 27.40
CA MET A 84 23.75 -14.17 26.30
C MET A 84 22.22 -14.40 26.31
N ALA A 85 21.47 -13.59 27.04
CA ALA A 85 20.02 -13.57 27.03
C ALA A 85 19.59 -12.28 26.31
N PHE A 86 19.24 -12.40 25.03
CA PHE A 86 18.63 -11.31 24.27
C PHE A 86 17.33 -10.90 24.97
N PRO A 87 17.25 -9.72 25.61
CA PRO A 87 16.02 -9.28 26.22
C PRO A 87 15.08 -8.88 25.09
N TRP A 88 14.03 -9.68 24.87
CA TRP A 88 12.71 -9.24 24.45
C TRP A 88 12.64 -8.45 23.12
N HIS A 89 12.75 -9.13 21.99
CA HIS A 89 12.12 -8.63 20.76
C HIS A 89 10.63 -8.96 20.86
N GLN A 90 9.77 -7.94 20.84
CA GLN A 90 8.34 -8.15 20.59
C GLN A 90 8.14 -8.13 19.08
N THR A 91 7.41 -9.10 18.55
CA THR A 91 7.07 -9.13 17.12
C THR A 91 5.63 -9.54 16.97
N GLU A 92 4.87 -8.73 16.24
CA GLU A 92 3.52 -9.05 15.81
C GLU A 92 3.43 -8.93 14.30
N SER A 93 2.92 -9.98 13.67
CA SER A 93 2.84 -10.07 12.22
C SER A 93 1.41 -10.28 11.77
N PHE A 94 1.05 -9.59 10.71
CA PHE A 94 -0.26 -9.62 10.08
C PHE A 94 -0.06 -9.84 8.60
N GLY A 95 -0.92 -10.65 7.99
CA GLY A 95 -0.78 -10.91 6.57
C GLY A 95 -2.08 -11.36 5.97
N CYS A 96 -2.08 -11.30 4.65
CA CYS A 96 -3.12 -11.84 3.82
C CYS A 96 -2.40 -12.76 2.83
N ASP A 97 -2.64 -14.05 2.95
CA ASP A 97 -2.44 -14.97 1.85
C ASP A 97 -3.79 -15.25 1.18
N GLU A 98 -3.79 -15.81 -0.03
CA GLU A 98 -5.01 -16.03 -0.81
C GLU A 98 -6.05 -16.92 -0.10
N GLU A 99 -5.65 -17.68 0.93
CA GLU A 99 -6.48 -18.67 1.61
C GLU A 99 -6.99 -18.18 2.98
N ASP A 100 -6.23 -17.34 3.69
CA ASP A 100 -6.55 -16.80 5.00
C ASP A 100 -6.18 -15.31 5.08
N CYS A 101 -7.20 -14.47 4.88
CA CYS A 101 -7.06 -13.02 4.88
C CYS A 101 -7.99 -12.42 5.94
N ASN A 102 -7.47 -12.26 7.16
CA ASN A 102 -8.22 -11.69 8.29
C ASN A 102 -7.93 -10.18 8.50
N VAL A 103 -7.05 -9.61 7.69
CA VAL A 103 -6.67 -8.20 7.69
C VAL A 103 -6.60 -7.67 6.26
N GLN A 104 -6.69 -6.35 6.07
CA GLN A 104 -6.68 -5.74 4.74
C GLN A 104 -5.85 -4.46 4.71
N LEU A 105 -5.28 -4.16 3.55
CA LEU A 105 -4.77 -2.83 3.25
C LEU A 105 -5.95 -1.91 2.93
N THR A 106 -5.85 -0.65 3.35
CA THR A 106 -6.84 0.39 3.02
C THR A 106 -6.22 1.36 2.02
N ALA A 107 -6.79 1.49 0.83
CA ALA A 107 -6.39 2.54 -0.10
C ALA A 107 -6.79 3.92 0.47
N THR A 108 -5.85 4.84 0.43
CA THR A 108 -6.01 6.23 0.92
C THR A 108 -5.88 7.26 -0.20
N GLY A 109 -5.36 6.84 -1.35
CA GLY A 109 -5.25 7.59 -2.59
C GLY A 109 -4.62 6.73 -3.68
N PRO A 110 -4.44 7.26 -4.91
CA PRO A 110 -3.80 6.52 -5.99
C PRO A 110 -2.38 6.08 -5.63
N GLY A 111 -2.13 4.77 -5.65
CA GLY A 111 -0.88 4.15 -5.22
C GLY A 111 -0.59 4.25 -3.72
N GLU A 112 -1.47 4.85 -2.91
CA GLU A 112 -1.24 5.10 -1.47
C GLU A 112 -2.11 4.21 -0.59
N TYR A 113 -1.48 3.55 0.37
CA TYR A 113 -2.12 2.55 1.22
C TYR A 113 -1.74 2.72 2.68
N GLN A 114 -2.66 2.28 3.53
CA GLN A 114 -2.47 2.16 4.96
C GLN A 114 -2.68 0.72 5.41
N PHE A 115 -1.83 0.26 6.33
CA PHE A 115 -2.13 -0.89 7.18
C PHE A 115 -2.22 -0.43 8.63
N ALA A 116 -3.20 -0.93 9.37
CA ALA A 116 -3.33 -0.74 10.81
C ALA A 116 -3.62 -2.08 11.50
N ALA A 117 -2.90 -2.39 12.58
CA ALA A 117 -3.14 -3.61 13.36
C ALA A 117 -4.57 -3.57 13.97
N PRO A 118 -5.45 -4.57 13.72
CA PRO A 118 -6.87 -4.48 14.06
C PRO A 118 -7.18 -4.23 15.54
N GLN A 119 -6.33 -4.70 16.44
CA GLN A 119 -6.48 -4.55 17.89
C GLN A 119 -5.43 -3.62 18.50
N GLY A 120 -4.61 -2.97 17.67
CA GLY A 120 -3.36 -2.34 18.11
C GLY A 120 -2.35 -3.37 18.62
N ILE A 121 -1.16 -2.89 18.99
CA ILE A 121 -0.12 -3.69 19.63
C ILE A 121 0.13 -3.14 21.02
N GLU A 122 0.01 -3.99 22.04
CA GLU A 122 0.38 -3.63 23.40
C GLU A 122 1.89 -3.80 23.58
N TRP A 123 2.62 -2.72 23.37
CA TRP A 123 4.08 -2.72 23.49
C TRP A 123 4.52 -2.96 24.93
N GLN A 124 5.51 -3.84 25.09
CA GLN A 124 6.14 -4.05 26.39
C GLN A 124 6.82 -2.77 26.89
N PRO A 125 6.82 -2.47 28.21
CA PRO A 125 7.35 -1.22 28.76
C PRO A 125 8.83 -0.94 28.45
N GLN A 126 9.61 -1.98 28.18
CA GLN A 126 11.03 -1.88 27.82
C GLN A 126 11.27 -1.59 26.32
N VAL A 127 10.24 -1.57 25.47
CA VAL A 127 10.37 -1.23 24.05
C VAL A 127 10.63 0.27 23.93
N VAL A 128 11.72 0.63 23.26
CA VAL A 128 12.12 2.02 23.02
C VAL A 128 12.20 2.30 21.53
N TYR A 129 12.68 1.35 20.73
CA TYR A 129 12.69 1.46 19.27
C TYR A 129 11.59 0.63 18.67
N HIS A 130 10.95 1.16 17.63
CA HIS A 130 9.93 0.46 16.88
C HIS A 130 10.37 0.28 15.44
N ARG A 131 10.04 -0.86 14.86
CA ARG A 131 10.29 -1.13 13.44
C ARG A 131 9.06 -1.70 12.80
N VAL A 132 8.92 -1.46 11.51
CA VAL A 132 7.94 -2.12 10.67
C VAL A 132 8.63 -2.65 9.43
N ALA A 133 8.38 -3.92 9.13
CA ALA A 133 8.70 -4.52 7.84
C ALA A 133 7.40 -4.77 7.08
N LEU A 134 7.38 -4.44 5.80
CA LEU A 134 6.26 -4.63 4.91
C LEU A 134 6.74 -5.40 3.68
N GLN A 135 6.00 -6.44 3.33
CA GLN A 135 6.14 -7.17 2.08
C GLN A 135 4.81 -7.13 1.33
N VAL A 136 4.86 -6.86 0.03
CA VAL A 136 3.71 -6.92 -0.88
C VAL A 136 4.06 -7.84 -2.03
N ARG A 137 3.13 -8.73 -2.40
CA ARG A 137 3.29 -9.71 -3.47
C ARG A 137 2.05 -9.76 -4.36
N THR A 138 2.29 -9.80 -5.67
CA THR A 138 1.27 -10.03 -6.70
C THR A 138 1.82 -11.01 -7.73
N GLY A 139 1.13 -12.14 -7.95
CA GLY A 139 1.63 -13.19 -8.84
C GLY A 139 3.06 -13.63 -8.50
N SER A 140 4.02 -13.31 -9.37
CA SER A 140 5.45 -13.61 -9.18
C SER A 140 6.32 -12.42 -8.76
N VAL A 141 5.73 -11.23 -8.60
CA VAL A 141 6.43 -10.00 -8.23
C VAL A 141 6.27 -9.78 -6.72
N GLU A 142 7.36 -9.46 -6.05
CA GLU A 142 7.41 -9.21 -4.60
C GLU A 142 8.32 -8.03 -4.30
N SER A 143 7.95 -7.22 -3.31
CA SER A 143 8.77 -6.16 -2.77
C SER A 143 8.78 -6.23 -1.25
N THR A 144 9.90 -5.88 -0.62
CA THR A 144 10.06 -5.82 0.83
C THR A 144 10.72 -4.52 1.23
N PHE A 145 10.26 -3.95 2.34
CA PHE A 145 10.74 -2.69 2.86
C PHE A 145 10.72 -2.68 4.40
N GLU A 146 11.65 -1.95 5.03
CA GLU A 146 11.77 -1.83 6.49
C GLU A 146 11.97 -0.36 6.90
N ILE A 147 11.23 0.09 7.92
CA ILE A 147 11.46 1.38 8.63
C ILE A 147 11.84 1.10 10.06
N ILE A 148 12.73 1.96 10.58
CA ILE A 148 13.02 2.07 12.00
C ILE A 148 12.56 3.44 12.45
N SER A 149 11.66 3.49 13.44
CA SER A 149 11.35 4.69 14.21
C SER A 149 12.10 4.66 15.53
N GLU A 150 12.72 5.78 15.85
CA GLU A 150 13.20 6.09 17.21
C GLU A 150 12.08 6.71 18.05
#